data_AF-A0A1I5HW48-F1
#
_entry.id   AF-A0A1I5HW48-F1
#
_cell.length_a   1.000
_cell.length_b   1.000
_cell.length_c   1.000
_cell.angle_alpha   90.00
_cell.angle_beta   90.00
_cell.angle_gamma   90.00
#
_symmetry.space_group_name_H-M   'P 1'
#
loop_
_entity.id
_entity.type
_entity.pdbx_description
1 polymer ?
#
loop_
_entity_poly.entity_id
_entity_poly.type
_entity_poly.pdbx_seq_one_letter_code
_entity_poly.pdbx_strand_id
1 'polypeptide(L)' 'MIGAIELLRKKADECERRARRAIDKSDQAELMDMCAALHFLSGEAARLQSRITLLEASEISVIDCRTATASAALEAPID' A
#
# COMPACT_ATOMS: atom_id res chain seq x y z
N MET A 1 5.83 -2.69 -3.37
CA MET A 1 4.38 -2.64 -3.61
C MET A 1 3.91 -1.39 -4.38
N ILE A 2 4.65 -0.27 -4.35
CA ILE A 2 4.35 0.95 -5.12
C ILE A 2 4.09 0.67 -6.61
N GLY A 3 4.94 -0.13 -7.28
CA GLY A 3 4.75 -0.46 -8.70
C GLY A 3 3.45 -1.22 -9.02
N ALA A 4 2.92 -2.02 -8.08
CA ALA A 4 1.64 -2.70 -8.27
C ALA A 4 0.46 -1.72 -8.19
N ILE A 5 0.51 -0.75 -7.28
CA ILE A 5 -0.51 0.30 -7.13
C ILE A 5 -0.56 1.17 -8.39
N GLU A 6 0.60 1.58 -8.91
CA GLU A 6 0.71 2.37 -10.15
C GLU A 6 0.17 1.62 -11.36
N LEU A 7 0.51 0.33 -11.48
CA LEU A 7 0.00 -0.53 -12.54
C LEU A 7 -1.53 -0.62 -12.50
N LEU A 8 -2.12 -0.85 -11.32
CA LEU A 8 -3.57 -0.93 -11.14
C LEU A 8 -4.26 0.37 -11.55
N ARG A 9 -3.74 1.53 -11.12
CA ARG A 9 -4.27 2.85 -11.50
C ARG A 9 -4.19 3.08 -13.01
N LYS A 10 -3.02 2.80 -13.61
CA LYS A 10 -2.84 2.94 -15.06
C LYS A 10 -3.82 2.07 -15.86
N LYS A 11 -4.14 0.87 -15.37
CA LYS A 11 -5.12 -0.01 -16.00
C LYS A 11 -6.56 0.47 -15.79
N ALA A 12 -6.88 1.06 -14.64
CA ALA A 12 -8.17 1.68 -14.40
C ALA A 12 -8.40 2.85 -15.39
N ASP A 13 -7.41 3.73 -15.54
CA ASP A 13 -7.45 4.85 -16.49
C ASP A 13 -7.60 4.38 -17.94
N GLU A 14 -6.97 3.26 -18.31
CA GLU A 14 -7.15 2.65 -19.63
C GLU A 14 -8.58 2.13 -19.82
N CYS A 15 -9.15 1.45 -18.82
CA CYS A 15 -10.52 0.95 -18.88
C CYS A 15 -11.51 2.11 -19.05
N GLU A 16 -11.34 3.18 -18.27
CA GLU A 16 -12.18 4.38 -18.41
C GLU A 16 -12.05 5.03 -19.79
N ARG A 17 -10.82 5.19 -20.31
CA ARG A 17 -10.60 5.76 -21.65
C ARG A 17 -11.22 4.90 -22.75
N ARG A 18 -11.17 3.58 -22.62
CA ARG A 18 -11.80 2.65 -23.57
C ARG A 18 -13.33 2.71 -23.45
N ALA A 19 -13.87 2.75 -22.23
CA ALA A 19 -15.31 2.84 -22.00
C ALA A 19 -15.91 4.10 -22.63
N ARG A 20 -15.22 5.24 -22.52
CA ARG A 20 -15.63 6.51 -23.15
C ARG A 20 -15.68 6.48 -24.67
N ARG A 21 -15.02 5.50 -25.31
CA ARG A 21 -14.97 5.32 -26.77
C ARG A 21 -15.80 4.11 -27.24
N ALA A 22 -16.34 3.32 -26.32
CA ALA A 22 -17.14 2.15 -26.65
C ALA A 22 -18.46 2.59 -27.29
N ILE A 23 -18.81 1.96 -28.41
CA ILE A 23 -20.09 2.18 -29.10
C ILE A 23 -21.15 1.27 -28.48
N ASP A 24 -20.75 0.05 -28.13
CA ASP A 24 -21.61 -0.92 -27.47
C ASP A 24 -21.75 -0.61 -25.96
N LYS A 25 -22.99 -0.63 -25.48
CA LYS A 25 -23.31 -0.28 -24.08
C LYS A 25 -22.93 -1.39 -23.10
N SER A 26 -22.91 -2.65 -23.54
CA SER A 26 -22.44 -3.77 -22.71
C SER A 26 -20.94 -3.67 -22.50
N ASP A 27 -20.18 -3.44 -23.58
CA ASP A 27 -18.72 -3.23 -23.50
C ASP A 27 -18.39 -2.01 -22.62
N GLN A 28 -19.16 -0.93 -22.76
CA GLN A 28 -19.01 0.25 -21.91
C GLN A 28 -19.20 -0.09 -20.43
N ALA A 29 -20.26 -0.83 -20.09
CA ALA A 29 -20.55 -1.21 -18.71
C ALA A 29 -19.45 -2.12 -18.13
N GLU A 30 -19.03 -3.14 -18.88
CA GLU A 30 -17.98 -4.07 -18.45
C GLU A 30 -16.66 -3.33 -18.20
N LEU A 31 -16.27 -2.41 -19.08
CA LEU A 31 -15.05 -1.60 -18.90
C LEU A 31 -15.15 -0.68 -17.67
N MET A 32 -16.33 -0.15 -17.36
CA MET A 32 -16.52 0.66 -16.15
C MET A 32 -16.49 -0.19 -14.87
N ASP A 33 -17.05 -1.40 -14.90
CA ASP A 33 -16.96 -2.35 -13.79
C ASP A 33 -15.51 -2.77 -13.52
N MET A 34 -14.75 -3.05 -14.59
CA MET A 34 -13.32 -3.32 -14.48
C MET A 34 -12.55 -2.11 -13.91
N CYS A 35 -12.88 -0.90 -14.35
CA CYS A 35 -12.28 0.33 -13.82
C CYS A 35 -12.51 0.47 -12.30
N ALA A 36 -13.75 0.26 -11.85
CA ALA A 36 -14.11 0.31 -10.43
C ALA A 36 -13.35 -0.75 -9.61
N ALA A 37 -13.26 -1.98 -10.11
CA ALA A 37 -12.52 -3.05 -9.45
C ALA A 37 -11.02 -2.73 -9.31
N LEU A 38 -10.41 -2.16 -10.35
CA LEU A 38 -8.99 -1.78 -10.33
C LEU A 38 -8.71 -0.64 -9.35
N HIS A 39 -9.59 0.37 -9.28
CA HIS A 39 -9.48 1.43 -8.27
C HIS A 39 -9.62 0.91 -6.85
N PHE A 40 -10.58 0.01 -6.61
CA PHE A 40 -10.76 -0.63 -5.30
C PHE A 40 -9.49 -1.37 -4.88
N LEU A 41 -8.95 -2.24 -5.73
CA LEU A 41 -7.74 -3.01 -5.45
C LEU A 41 -6.52 -2.09 -5.24
N SER A 42 -6.41 -1.00 -5.99
CA SER A 42 -5.36 0.01 -5.78
C SER A 42 -5.45 0.65 -4.40
N GLY A 43 -6.67 0.95 -3.93
CA GLY A 43 -6.92 1.48 -2.59
C GLY A 43 -6.55 0.48 -1.49
N GLU A 44 -6.96 -0.78 -1.63
CA GLU A 44 -6.61 -1.85 -0.69
C GLU A 44 -5.09 -2.06 -0.61
N ALA A 45 -4.41 -2.09 -1.75
CA ALA A 45 -2.96 -2.21 -1.82
C ALA A 45 -2.24 -1.02 -1.15
N ALA A 46 -2.74 0.21 -1.34
CA ALA A 46 -2.20 1.39 -0.66
C ALA A 46 -2.39 1.30 0.87
N ARG A 47 -3.57 0.86 1.33
CA ARG A 47 -3.83 0.69 2.76
C ARG A 47 -2.91 -0.38 3.38
N LEU A 48 -2.68 -1.48 2.65
CA LEU A 48 -1.75 -2.52 3.09
C LEU A 48 -0.32 -2.00 3.16
N GLN A 49 0.12 -1.21 2.16
CA GLN A 49 1.46 -0.61 2.17
C GLN A 49 1.67 0.27 3.39
N SER A 50 0.71 1.15 3.71
CA SER A 50 0.81 2.02 4.89
C SER A 50 0.91 1.22 6.18
N ARG A 51 0.16 0.11 6.31
CA ARG A 51 0.23 -0.76 7.49
C ARG A 51 1.58 -1.46 7.61
N ILE A 52 2.13 -1.97 6.50
CA ILE A 52 3.46 -2.59 6.48
C ILE A 52 4.52 -1.57 6.92
N THR A 53 4.50 -0.36 6.36
CA THR A 53 5.45 0.70 6.74
C THR A 53 5.36 1.08 8.22
N LEU A 54 4.16 1.12 8.81
CA LEU A 54 4.00 1.35 10.24
C LEU A 54 4.56 0.20 11.09
N LEU A 55 4.39 -1.06 10.65
CA LEU A 55 4.95 -2.23 11.32
C LEU A 55 6.48 -2.20 11.28
N GLU A 56 7.06 -1.94 10.10
CA GLU A 56 8.52 -1.80 9.92
C GLU A 56 9.09 -0.69 10.83
N ALA A 57 8.42 0.47 10.92
CA ALA A 57 8.83 1.55 11.81
C ALA A 57 8.72 1.18 13.31
N SER A 58 7.72 0.37 13.67
CA SER A 58 7.50 -0.08 15.05
C SER A 58 8.54 -1.11 15.48
N GLU A 59 8.97 -2.00 14.57
CA GLU A 59 10.04 -2.97 14.85
C GLU A 59 11.37 -2.26 15.15
N ILE A 60 11.68 -1.19 14.41
CA ILE A 60 12.87 -0.35 14.65
C ILE A 60 12.80 0.28 16.05
N SER A 61 11.65 0.85 16.43
CA SER A 61 11.47 1.48 17.75
C SER A 61 11.65 0.50 18.92
N VAL A 62 11.29 -0.78 18.76
CA VAL A 62 11.45 -1.80 19.80
C VAL A 62 12.91 -2.26 19.93
N ILE A 63 13.63 -2.34 18.82
CA ILE A 63 15.07 -2.68 18.84
C ILE A 63 15.86 -1.55 19.50
N ASP A 64 15.57 -0.29 19.15
CA ASP A 64 16.24 0.87 19.76
C ASP A 64 16.02 0.94 21.28
N CYS A 65 14.79 0.66 21.76
CA CYS A 65 14.52 0.67 23.20
C CYS A 65 15.27 -0.47 23.95
N ARG A 66 15.36 -1.66 23.35
CA ARG A 66 16.09 -2.81 23.92
C ARG A 66 17.60 -2.57 23.94
N THR A 67 18.13 -1.89 22.93
CA THR A 67 19.55 -1.56 22.85
C THR A 67 19.92 -0.47 23.86
N ALA A 68 19.08 0.55 24.00
CA ALA A 68 19.25 1.60 25.01
C ALA A 68 19.18 1.06 26.45
N THR A 69 18.24 0.16 26.74
CA THR A 69 18.11 -0.47 28.07
C THR A 69 19.24 -1.45 28.37
N ALA A 70 19.72 -2.21 27.39
CA ALA A 70 20.90 -3.08 27.56
C ALA A 70 22.19 -2.28 27.81
N SER A 71 22.37 -1.14 27.12
CA SER A 71 23.53 -0.26 27.33
C SER A 71 23.51 0.40 28.71
N ALA A 72 22.34 0.86 29.18
CA ALA A 72 22.20 1.47 30.50
C ALA A 72 22.44 0.48 31.66
N ALA A 73 22.12 -0.81 31.46
CA ALA A 73 22.35 -1.85 32.47
C ALA A 73 23.85 -2.20 32.67
N LEU A 74 24.71 -1.91 31.69
CA LEU A 74 26.15 -2.15 31.76
C LEU A 74 26.93 -0.98 32.37
N GLU A 75 26.33 0.22 32.47
CA GLU A 75 26.94 1.42 33.05
C GLU A 75 26.53 1.67 34.52
N ALA A 76 25.63 0.85 35.08
CA ALA A 76 25.26 0.97 36.48
C ALA A 76 26.47 0.67 37.38
N PRO A 77 26.91 1.62 38.24
CA PRO A 77 28.04 1.39 39.13
C PRO A 77 27.69 0.25 40.10
N ILE A 78 28.55 -0.76 40.10
CA ILE A 78 28.53 -1.84 41.09
C ILE A 78 29.17 -1.25 42.35
N ASP A 79 28.35 -0.68 43.23
CA ASP A 79 28.70 -0.43 44.64
C ASP A 79 28.42 -1.68 45.48
#